data_AF-A0A0D0C868-F1
#
_entry.id   AF-A0A0D0C868-F1
#
_cell.length_a   1.000
_cell.length_b   1.000
_cell.length_c   1.000
_cell.angle_alpha   90.00
_cell.angle_beta   90.00
_cell.angle_gamma   90.00
#
_symmetry.space_group_name_H-M   'P 1'
#
loop_
_entity.id
_entity.type
_entity.pdbx_description
1 polymer ?
#
loop_
_entity_poly.entity_id
_entity_poly.type
_entity_poly.pdbx_seq_one_letter_code
_entity_poly.pdbx_strand_id
1 'polypeptide(L)'
;MDPDGALEYFLGFSLPILYTMLGELKNGGGDGGCDPSDQAQCAYIKLVSSKQYEHVRQVSCCPALLLSLSGHILAVWGAVFVDRFFFERLALIYLGPQPPSTLPSPTVGRSDIEVGIREVAKLLRTIEQCVQDIKSHYSSLDLQPTRSSTVTATAHSRSRPNASNSHPTGQSLSGLPFNSRLSKSPDPLRFVHWNSFTFKGNQYDLVYRQRLTSHLEKTVFLAAMSLPSDPNFREIEVVVKFALRYGEAGHHLLAEAGFAPRIHYCGFEESIGLWVIVMDYIQGTVCNRKLIEHEKDLLSSAIRTLHENNLVFGDLREPNVIITEPNSKVCLVDFEWCGPCIDIKEGDRVVQPQVRYPADISMGHGMDWAPGVGRDRVITTEHDIYRLSKM
;
A
#
# COMPACT_ATOMS: atom_id res chain seq x y z
N MET A 1 -18.29 -0.76 -4.89
CA MET A 1 -17.81 0.21 -5.88
C MET A 1 -17.67 -0.56 -7.16
N ASP A 2 -18.28 -0.06 -8.24
CA ASP A 2 -17.85 -0.48 -9.55
C ASP A 2 -16.47 0.16 -9.79
N PRO A 3 -15.50 -0.58 -10.34
CA PRO A 3 -14.17 -0.03 -10.60
C PRO A 3 -14.27 1.07 -11.65
N ASP A 4 -13.83 2.27 -11.33
CA ASP A 4 -13.65 3.33 -12.33
C ASP A 4 -12.52 2.87 -13.28
N GLY A 5 -12.72 2.96 -14.60
CA GLY A 5 -11.65 2.68 -15.58
C GLY A 5 -11.31 1.21 -15.89
N ALA A 6 -12.10 0.24 -15.43
CA ALA A 6 -11.93 -1.16 -15.84
C ALA A 6 -12.22 -1.34 -17.34
N LEU A 7 -11.23 -1.79 -18.12
CA LEU A 7 -11.42 -2.16 -19.53
C LEU A 7 -11.67 -3.66 -19.64
N GLU A 8 -12.93 -4.02 -19.86
CA GLU A 8 -13.37 -5.41 -20.08
C GLU A 8 -13.24 -5.77 -21.57
N TYR A 9 -12.38 -6.74 -21.92
CA TYR A 9 -12.29 -7.29 -23.27
C TYR A 9 -12.86 -8.71 -23.31
N PHE A 10 -13.94 -8.89 -24.08
CA PHE A 10 -14.59 -10.18 -24.32
C PHE A 10 -14.02 -10.81 -25.59
N LEU A 11 -13.44 -12.00 -25.48
CA LEU A 11 -13.23 -12.88 -26.63
C LEU A 11 -14.44 -13.79 -26.75
N GLY A 12 -15.11 -13.74 -27.90
CA GLY A 12 -16.42 -14.33 -28.13
C GLY A 12 -16.49 -15.83 -27.82
N PHE A 13 -16.97 -16.14 -26.62
CA PHE A 13 -17.91 -17.21 -26.34
C PHE A 13 -18.85 -16.68 -25.25
N SER A 14 -20.09 -17.18 -25.22
CA SER A 14 -21.24 -16.66 -24.47
C SER A 14 -21.16 -16.74 -22.94
N LEU A 15 -19.94 -16.82 -22.39
CA LEU A 15 -19.66 -16.76 -20.96
C LEU A 15 -18.49 -15.79 -20.74
N PRO A 16 -18.57 -14.88 -19.76
CA PRO A 16 -17.54 -13.88 -19.50
C PRO A 16 -16.30 -14.57 -18.90
N ILE A 17 -15.49 -15.20 -19.74
CA ILE A 17 -14.16 -15.69 -19.36
C ILE A 17 -13.29 -14.44 -19.27
N LEU A 18 -13.24 -13.87 -18.08
CA LEU A 18 -12.63 -12.57 -17.81
C LEU A 18 -11.10 -12.68 -17.86
N TYR A 19 -10.49 -11.97 -18.81
CA TYR A 19 -9.15 -11.42 -18.61
C TYR A 19 -9.32 -10.19 -17.72
N THR A 20 -8.76 -10.24 -16.52
CA THR A 20 -8.81 -9.07 -15.63
C THR A 20 -7.58 -8.21 -15.89
N MET A 21 -7.63 -7.38 -16.93
CA MET A 21 -6.80 -6.18 -16.93
C MET A 21 -7.59 -5.10 -16.18
N LEU A 22 -7.36 -4.99 -14.87
CA LEU A 22 -7.75 -3.83 -14.08
C LEU A 22 -6.55 -2.88 -14.00
N GLY A 23 -6.20 -2.35 -15.17
CA GLY A 23 -5.22 -1.29 -15.27
C GLY A 23 -5.91 0.05 -15.16
N GLU A 24 -5.89 0.65 -13.97
CA GLU A 24 -6.07 2.10 -13.89
C GLU A 24 -4.74 2.77 -14.23
N LEU A 25 -4.69 3.50 -15.33
CA LEU A 25 -3.57 4.40 -15.63
C LEU A 25 -3.72 5.62 -14.71
N LYS A 26 -3.14 5.53 -13.51
CA LYS A 26 -3.11 6.63 -12.55
C LYS A 26 -1.69 7.14 -12.44
N ASN A 27 -1.55 8.46 -12.46
CA ASN A 27 -0.25 9.15 -12.50
C ASN A 27 0.66 8.85 -11.29
N GLY A 28 0.13 8.15 -10.28
CA GLY A 28 0.82 7.53 -9.15
C GLY A 28 -0.11 6.49 -8.48
N GLY A 29 0.43 5.65 -7.61
CA GLY A 29 -0.35 4.66 -6.88
C GLY A 29 -1.45 5.30 -6.04
N GLY A 30 -2.69 4.84 -6.20
CA GLY A 30 -3.82 5.12 -5.31
C GLY A 30 -4.75 6.29 -5.66
N ASP A 31 -4.62 6.95 -6.81
CA ASP A 31 -5.67 7.89 -7.25
C ASP A 31 -7.02 7.14 -7.23
N GLY A 32 -8.13 7.74 -6.80
CA GLY A 32 -9.43 7.03 -6.62
C GLY A 32 -9.64 6.18 -5.36
N GLY A 33 -8.73 6.16 -4.38
CA GLY A 33 -9.05 5.73 -3.00
C GLY A 33 -9.07 4.23 -2.72
N CYS A 34 -8.46 3.40 -3.59
CA CYS A 34 -8.24 1.97 -3.40
C CYS A 34 -6.98 1.52 -4.17
N ASP A 35 -6.15 0.62 -3.61
CA ASP A 35 -4.95 0.10 -4.29
C ASP A 35 -5.35 -0.60 -5.61
N PRO A 36 -4.68 -0.33 -6.75
CA PRO A 36 -5.03 -0.96 -8.02
C PRO A 36 -5.00 -2.50 -7.98
N SER A 37 -4.14 -3.11 -7.15
CA SER A 37 -4.10 -4.57 -6.95
C SER A 37 -5.31 -5.03 -6.13
N ASP A 38 -5.67 -4.32 -5.07
CA ASP A 38 -6.86 -4.64 -4.26
C ASP A 38 -8.15 -4.49 -5.07
N GLN A 39 -8.24 -3.48 -5.94
CA GLN A 39 -9.35 -3.32 -6.88
C GLN A 39 -9.42 -4.50 -7.86
N ALA A 40 -8.27 -4.91 -8.41
CA ALA A 40 -8.17 -6.06 -9.30
C ALA A 40 -8.61 -7.37 -8.62
N GLN A 41 -8.19 -7.59 -7.38
CA GLN A 41 -8.60 -8.73 -6.57
C GLN A 41 -10.09 -8.69 -6.24
N CYS A 42 -10.63 -7.53 -5.84
CA CYS A 42 -12.05 -7.35 -5.54
C CYS A 42 -12.94 -7.63 -6.75
N ALA A 43 -12.53 -7.20 -7.95
CA ALA A 43 -13.27 -7.48 -9.17
C ALA A 43 -13.26 -8.97 -9.53
N TYR A 44 -12.11 -9.63 -9.38
CA TYR A 44 -12.01 -11.08 -9.54
C TYR A 44 -12.94 -11.81 -8.56
N ILE A 45 -12.96 -11.43 -7.27
CA ILE A 45 -13.88 -12.00 -6.28
C ILE A 45 -15.33 -11.77 -6.69
N LYS A 46 -15.69 -10.55 -7.10
CA LYS A 46 -17.07 -10.19 -7.50
C LYS A 46 -17.52 -11.01 -8.71
N LEU A 47 -16.65 -11.19 -9.70
CA LEU A 47 -16.92 -12.04 -10.87
C LEU A 47 -17.09 -13.48 -10.44
N VAL A 48 -16.06 -14.07 -9.81
CA VAL A 48 -16.05 -15.49 -9.52
C VAL A 48 -17.17 -15.84 -8.55
N SER A 49 -17.58 -14.95 -7.64
CA SER A 49 -18.72 -15.16 -6.74
C SER A 49 -20.10 -14.97 -7.40
N SER A 50 -20.17 -14.45 -8.62
CA SER A 50 -21.44 -14.17 -9.28
C SER A 50 -22.20 -15.45 -9.65
N LYS A 51 -23.54 -15.37 -9.72
CA LYS A 51 -24.40 -16.50 -10.12
C LYS A 51 -24.07 -17.01 -11.53
N GLN A 52 -23.73 -16.10 -12.43
CA GLN A 52 -23.33 -16.44 -13.80
C GLN A 52 -22.04 -17.26 -13.85
N TYR A 53 -21.17 -17.19 -12.83
CA TYR A 53 -19.91 -17.95 -12.78
C TYR A 53 -20.02 -19.28 -12.02
N GLU A 54 -21.22 -19.61 -11.51
CA GLU A 54 -21.44 -20.77 -10.63
C GLU A 54 -21.03 -22.09 -11.27
N HIS A 55 -21.44 -22.32 -12.52
CA HIS A 55 -21.11 -23.54 -13.26
C HIS A 55 -19.61 -23.65 -13.57
N VAL A 56 -18.90 -22.53 -13.75
CA VAL A 56 -17.44 -22.51 -13.94
C VAL A 56 -16.74 -22.92 -12.65
N ARG A 57 -17.19 -22.41 -11.49
CA ARG A 57 -16.63 -22.79 -10.16
C ARG A 57 -16.76 -24.28 -9.84
N GLN A 58 -17.74 -24.97 -10.43
CA GLN A 58 -17.93 -26.41 -10.21
C GLN A 58 -16.88 -27.27 -10.92
N VAL A 59 -16.26 -26.76 -11.99
CA VAL A 59 -15.38 -27.54 -12.86
C VAL A 59 -13.98 -26.93 -13.03
N SER A 60 -13.71 -25.81 -12.37
CA SER A 60 -12.47 -25.06 -12.50
C SER A 60 -12.14 -24.33 -11.21
N CYS A 61 -10.84 -24.24 -10.89
CA CYS A 61 -10.33 -23.36 -9.85
C CYS A 61 -10.23 -21.90 -10.28
N CYS A 62 -10.89 -21.54 -11.38
CA CYS A 62 -10.99 -20.18 -11.92
C CYS A 62 -9.64 -19.44 -12.04
N PRO A 63 -8.58 -20.01 -12.63
CA PRO A 63 -7.30 -19.33 -12.72
C PRO A 63 -7.41 -18.01 -13.50
N ALA A 64 -6.77 -16.96 -12.99
CA ALA A 64 -6.72 -15.64 -13.61
C ALA A 64 -5.37 -14.97 -13.39
N LEU A 65 -5.01 -14.08 -14.31
CA LEU A 65 -3.95 -13.09 -14.12
C LEU A 65 -4.59 -11.75 -13.82
N LEU A 66 -4.10 -11.07 -12.79
CA LEU A 66 -4.50 -9.71 -12.43
C LEU A 66 -3.29 -8.79 -12.62
N LEU A 67 -3.47 -7.73 -13.40
CA LEU A 67 -2.43 -6.73 -13.63
C LEU A 67 -2.80 -5.44 -12.89
N SER A 68 -1.87 -4.88 -12.14
CA SER A 68 -2.04 -3.59 -11.47
C SER A 68 -0.90 -2.64 -11.82
N LEU A 69 -1.25 -1.42 -12.22
CA LEU A 69 -0.29 -0.38 -12.57
C LEU A 69 -0.40 0.77 -11.57
N SER A 70 0.71 1.09 -10.93
CA SER A 70 0.81 2.09 -9.87
C SER A 70 1.97 3.04 -10.20
N GLY A 71 1.66 4.18 -10.82
CA GLY A 71 2.66 5.06 -11.40
C GLY A 71 3.50 4.34 -12.46
N HIS A 72 4.79 4.14 -12.19
CA HIS A 72 5.72 3.42 -13.08
C HIS A 72 5.97 1.97 -12.64
N ILE A 73 5.17 1.43 -11.72
CA ILE A 73 5.34 0.05 -11.23
C ILE A 73 4.18 -0.80 -11.74
N LEU A 74 4.51 -1.88 -12.45
CA LEU A 74 3.58 -2.91 -12.89
C LEU A 74 3.70 -4.12 -11.98
N ALA A 75 2.62 -4.49 -11.29
CA ALA A 75 2.51 -5.75 -10.58
C ALA A 75 1.66 -6.75 -11.36
N VAL A 76 2.06 -8.01 -11.33
CA VAL A 76 1.36 -9.15 -11.91
C VAL A 76 1.02 -10.11 -10.80
N TRP A 77 -0.25 -10.45 -10.67
CA TRP A 77 -0.76 -11.38 -9.70
C TRP A 77 -1.38 -12.59 -10.39
N GLY A 78 -1.20 -13.76 -9.81
CA GLY A 78 -1.97 -14.96 -10.10
C GLY A 78 -3.12 -15.06 -9.11
N ALA A 79 -4.30 -15.44 -9.60
CA ALA A 79 -5.48 -15.66 -8.77
C ALA A 79 -6.09 -17.03 -9.07
N VAL A 80 -6.53 -17.73 -8.02
CA VAL A 80 -7.33 -18.96 -8.12
C VAL A 80 -8.42 -18.98 -7.05
N PHE A 81 -9.48 -19.71 -7.31
CA PHE A 81 -10.57 -19.99 -6.40
C PHE A 81 -10.64 -21.49 -6.12
N VAL A 82 -10.53 -21.88 -4.86
CA VAL A 82 -10.71 -23.28 -4.42
C VAL A 82 -11.78 -23.32 -3.32
N ASP A 83 -11.40 -23.57 -2.07
CA ASP A 83 -12.22 -23.36 -0.87
C ASP A 83 -12.30 -21.87 -0.49
N ARG A 84 -11.24 -21.12 -0.83
CA ARG A 84 -11.12 -19.67 -0.68
C ARG A 84 -10.42 -19.07 -1.88
N PHE A 85 -10.38 -17.74 -1.93
CA PHE A 85 -9.63 -16.99 -2.93
C PHE A 85 -8.16 -16.95 -2.55
N PHE A 86 -7.28 -17.26 -3.50
CA PHE A 86 -5.84 -17.15 -3.36
C PHE A 86 -5.31 -16.15 -4.37
N PHE A 87 -4.39 -15.29 -3.93
CA PHE A 87 -3.71 -14.29 -4.73
C PHE A 87 -2.22 -14.37 -4.44
N GLU A 88 -1.41 -14.49 -5.48
CA GLU A 88 0.05 -14.53 -5.37
C GLU A 88 0.66 -13.49 -6.30
N ARG A 89 1.61 -12.69 -5.80
CA ARG A 89 2.30 -11.70 -6.62
C ARG A 89 3.42 -12.39 -7.42
N LEU A 90 3.13 -12.66 -8.68
CA LEU A 90 4.04 -13.38 -9.60
C LEU A 90 5.19 -12.51 -10.11
N ALA A 91 4.96 -11.21 -10.27
CA ALA A 91 5.99 -10.26 -10.67
C ALA A 91 5.69 -8.85 -10.17
N LEU A 92 6.75 -8.06 -9.96
CA LEU A 92 6.70 -6.63 -9.72
C LEU A 92 7.85 -5.99 -10.48
N ILE A 93 7.56 -5.17 -11.49
CA ILE A 93 8.58 -4.54 -12.33
C ILE A 93 8.39 -3.04 -12.45
N TYR A 94 9.48 -2.35 -12.74
CA TYR A 94 9.45 -0.94 -13.12
C TYR A 94 9.26 -0.80 -14.64
N LEU A 95 8.27 -0.01 -15.05
CA LEU A 95 8.04 0.46 -16.40
C LEU A 95 8.95 1.66 -16.68
N GLY A 96 10.24 1.40 -16.89
CA GLY A 96 11.24 2.46 -17.07
C GLY A 96 12.66 1.95 -16.85
N PRO A 97 13.64 2.85 -16.64
CA PRO A 97 14.99 2.47 -16.25
C PRO A 97 14.93 1.57 -15.00
N GLN A 98 15.66 0.46 -15.02
CA GLN A 98 15.75 -0.37 -13.81
C GLN A 98 16.55 0.37 -12.72
N PRO A 99 16.21 0.18 -11.44
CA PRO A 99 17.06 0.68 -10.36
C PRO A 99 18.47 0.05 -10.48
N PRO A 100 19.54 0.79 -10.15
CA PRO A 100 20.90 0.26 -10.19
C PRO A 100 20.99 -0.97 -9.29
N SER A 101 21.47 -2.08 -9.83
CA SER A 101 21.69 -3.31 -9.06
C SER A 101 22.95 -3.15 -8.19
N THR A 102 22.85 -3.48 -6.89
CA THR A 102 24.00 -3.57 -5.96
C THR A 102 24.88 -4.81 -6.20
N LEU A 103 24.43 -5.71 -7.08
CA LEU A 103 25.17 -6.88 -7.55
C LEU A 103 25.78 -6.58 -8.93
N PRO A 104 27.01 -7.03 -9.22
CA PRO A 104 27.61 -6.89 -10.54
C PRO A 104 26.72 -7.62 -11.57
N SER A 105 25.97 -6.84 -12.35
CA SER A 105 25.17 -7.37 -13.44
C SER A 105 26.11 -8.00 -14.49
N PRO A 106 25.83 -9.21 -14.99
CA PRO A 106 26.61 -9.85 -16.05
C PRO A 106 26.51 -9.11 -17.41
N THR A 107 25.79 -7.99 -17.49
CA THR A 107 25.63 -7.19 -18.70
C THR A 107 26.54 -5.95 -18.67
N VAL A 108 27.84 -6.16 -18.83
CA VAL A 108 28.81 -5.07 -19.08
C VAL A 108 28.37 -4.28 -20.32
N GLY A 109 28.17 -2.97 -20.18
CA GLY A 109 28.00 -2.03 -21.30
C GLY A 109 26.56 -1.70 -21.73
N ARG A 110 25.52 -2.03 -20.96
CA ARG A 110 24.12 -1.64 -21.26
C ARG A 110 23.63 -0.55 -20.30
N SER A 111 22.78 0.34 -20.80
CA SER A 111 22.13 1.37 -19.97
C SER A 111 20.95 0.78 -19.18
N ASP A 112 20.60 1.40 -18.05
CA ASP A 112 19.48 0.99 -17.19
C ASP A 112 18.14 1.00 -17.93
N ILE A 113 18.00 1.85 -18.94
CA ILE A 113 16.85 1.91 -19.86
C ILE A 113 16.78 0.65 -20.73
N GLU A 114 17.90 0.18 -21.29
CA GLU A 114 17.92 -1.03 -22.12
C GLU A 114 17.61 -2.29 -21.31
N VAL A 115 18.07 -2.34 -20.06
CA VAL A 115 17.70 -3.41 -19.13
C VAL A 115 16.20 -3.35 -18.85
N GLY A 116 15.67 -2.17 -18.54
CA GLY A 116 14.24 -1.97 -18.28
C GLY A 116 13.33 -2.34 -19.44
N ILE A 117 13.65 -1.89 -20.65
CA ILE A 117 12.93 -2.26 -21.87
C ILE A 117 12.90 -3.78 -22.04
N ARG A 118 14.02 -4.46 -21.75
CA ARG A 118 14.12 -5.91 -21.88
C ARG A 118 13.30 -6.64 -20.81
N GLU A 119 13.32 -6.20 -19.56
CA GLU A 119 12.51 -6.79 -18.50
C GLU A 119 11.01 -6.62 -18.77
N VAL A 120 10.59 -5.43 -19.22
CA VAL A 120 9.21 -5.20 -19.67
C VAL A 120 8.86 -6.12 -20.84
N ALA A 121 9.72 -6.22 -21.87
CA ALA A 121 9.46 -7.08 -23.02
C ALA A 121 9.38 -8.57 -22.67
N LYS A 122 10.24 -9.05 -21.77
CA LYS A 122 10.20 -10.44 -21.25
C LYS A 122 8.89 -10.69 -20.50
N LEU A 123 8.50 -9.76 -19.63
CA LEU A 123 7.26 -9.88 -18.87
C LEU A 123 6.05 -9.93 -19.80
N LEU A 124 5.95 -9.01 -20.77
CA LEU A 124 4.84 -8.97 -21.73
C LEU A 124 4.73 -10.27 -22.55
N ARG A 125 5.86 -10.83 -23.01
CA ARG A 125 5.88 -12.14 -23.68
C ARG A 125 5.43 -13.28 -22.76
N THR A 126 5.81 -13.23 -21.49
CA THR A 126 5.42 -14.23 -20.50
C THR A 126 3.92 -14.15 -20.21
N ILE A 127 3.39 -12.93 -20.05
CA ILE A 127 1.94 -12.69 -19.88
C ILE A 127 1.17 -13.22 -21.09
N GLU A 128 1.65 -12.98 -22.32
CA GLU A 128 1.03 -13.50 -23.53
C GLU A 128 0.92 -15.04 -23.50
N GLN A 129 1.99 -15.73 -23.11
CA GLN A 129 1.97 -17.19 -22.99
C GLN A 129 1.00 -17.67 -21.90
N CYS A 130 1.05 -17.08 -20.70
CA CYS A 130 0.14 -17.44 -19.63
C CYS A 130 -1.33 -17.17 -20.00
N VAL A 131 -1.61 -16.11 -20.77
CA VAL A 131 -2.94 -15.85 -21.32
C VAL A 131 -3.37 -16.96 -22.27
N GLN A 132 -2.49 -17.47 -23.12
CA GLN A 132 -2.80 -18.62 -23.99
C GLN A 132 -3.06 -19.91 -23.19
N ASP A 133 -2.33 -20.12 -22.09
CA ASP A 133 -2.52 -21.28 -21.23
C ASP A 133 -3.87 -21.21 -20.50
N ILE A 134 -4.24 -20.02 -19.98
CA ILE A 134 -5.55 -19.77 -19.38
C ILE A 134 -6.67 -19.94 -20.42
N LYS A 135 -6.50 -19.45 -21.66
CA LYS A 135 -7.44 -19.70 -22.77
C LYS A 135 -7.68 -21.18 -22.97
N SER A 136 -6.60 -21.93 -23.06
CA SER A 136 -6.63 -23.37 -23.30
C SER A 136 -7.33 -24.09 -22.16
N HIS A 137 -7.04 -23.71 -20.90
CA HIS A 137 -7.72 -24.21 -19.72
C HIS A 137 -9.24 -24.02 -19.80
N TYR A 138 -9.72 -22.78 -19.98
CA TYR A 138 -11.17 -22.54 -20.01
C TYR A 138 -11.86 -23.13 -21.24
N SER A 139 -11.18 -23.19 -22.39
CA SER A 139 -11.71 -23.81 -23.62
C SER A 139 -11.85 -25.33 -23.49
N SER A 140 -11.11 -25.94 -22.55
CA SER A 140 -11.19 -27.38 -22.29
C SER A 140 -12.30 -27.78 -21.32
N LEU A 141 -12.97 -26.82 -20.66
CA LEU A 141 -13.99 -27.10 -19.67
C LEU A 141 -15.31 -27.51 -20.34
N ASP A 142 -15.94 -28.57 -19.85
CA ASP A 142 -17.31 -28.95 -20.23
C ASP A 142 -18.32 -28.10 -19.46
N LEU A 143 -18.63 -26.92 -20.01
CA LEU A 143 -19.60 -25.98 -19.45
C LEU A 143 -21.01 -26.42 -19.86
N GLN A 144 -21.60 -27.35 -19.11
CA GLN A 144 -22.97 -27.82 -19.35
C GLN A 144 -23.98 -26.65 -19.24
N PRO A 145 -24.87 -26.44 -20.22
CA PRO A 145 -26.00 -25.54 -20.05
C PRO A 145 -26.90 -26.09 -18.94
N THR A 146 -27.24 -25.27 -17.94
CA THR A 146 -28.19 -25.65 -16.88
C THR A 146 -29.47 -26.22 -17.47
N ARG A 147 -29.67 -27.54 -17.35
CA ARG A 147 -31.01 -28.13 -17.43
C ARG A 147 -31.80 -27.55 -16.26
N SER A 148 -32.82 -26.73 -16.57
CA SER A 148 -33.90 -26.44 -15.62
C SER A 148 -34.36 -27.76 -15.04
N SER A 149 -34.05 -27.98 -13.77
CA SER A 149 -34.51 -29.15 -13.04
C SER A 149 -36.00 -28.95 -12.76
N THR A 150 -36.85 -29.40 -13.68
CA THR A 150 -38.26 -29.61 -13.42
C THR A 150 -38.33 -30.70 -12.35
N VAL A 151 -38.46 -30.30 -11.09
CA VAL A 151 -38.79 -31.24 -10.02
C VAL A 151 -40.23 -31.70 -10.28
N THR A 152 -40.38 -32.83 -10.95
CA THR A 152 -41.64 -33.56 -10.99
C THR A 152 -41.88 -34.11 -9.59
N ALA A 153 -42.81 -33.48 -8.87
CA ALA A 153 -43.29 -33.98 -7.60
C ALA A 153 -43.92 -35.36 -7.80
N THR A 154 -43.25 -36.42 -7.34
CA THR A 154 -43.88 -37.72 -7.12
C THR A 154 -44.49 -37.70 -5.73
N ALA A 155 -45.82 -37.76 -5.70
CA ALA A 155 -46.60 -37.82 -4.48
C ALA A 155 -46.41 -39.17 -3.80
N HIS A 156 -45.91 -39.19 -2.56
CA HIS A 156 -46.25 -40.24 -1.62
C HIS A 156 -46.61 -39.67 -0.25
N SER A 157 -47.88 -39.90 0.07
CA SER A 157 -48.60 -39.65 1.31
C SER A 157 -47.89 -40.17 2.55
N ARG A 158 -47.86 -39.35 3.61
CA ARG A 158 -48.17 -39.77 4.99
C ARG A 158 -48.41 -38.57 5.93
N SER A 159 -49.70 -38.31 6.13
CA SER A 159 -50.38 -37.91 7.38
C SER A 159 -49.67 -36.97 8.38
N ARG A 160 -50.20 -35.74 8.50
CA ARG A 160 -50.28 -34.97 9.76
C ARG A 160 -51.71 -34.41 9.92
N PRO A 161 -52.33 -34.47 11.11
CA PRO A 161 -53.60 -33.81 11.33
C PRO A 161 -53.42 -32.34 11.77
N ASN A 162 -54.23 -31.49 11.14
CA ASN A 162 -54.99 -30.33 11.63
C ASN A 162 -54.40 -29.42 12.72
N ALA A 163 -54.39 -28.10 12.46
CA ALA A 163 -55.58 -27.27 12.70
C ALA A 163 -55.43 -25.79 12.25
N SER A 164 -56.50 -25.31 11.59
CA SER A 164 -57.12 -23.97 11.63
C SER A 164 -56.38 -22.69 11.18
N ASN A 165 -56.69 -22.30 9.94
CA ASN A 165 -57.41 -21.07 9.52
C ASN A 165 -57.16 -19.71 10.21
N SER A 166 -56.69 -18.73 9.40
CA SER A 166 -57.52 -17.58 8.96
C SER A 166 -56.87 -16.79 7.79
N HIS A 167 -57.56 -16.75 6.66
CA HIS A 167 -57.38 -15.89 5.46
C HIS A 167 -58.20 -14.57 5.61
N PRO A 168 -58.27 -13.66 4.61
CA PRO A 168 -57.26 -13.14 3.67
C PRO A 168 -57.34 -11.59 3.55
N THR A 169 -56.44 -10.95 2.80
CA THR A 169 -56.78 -9.90 1.81
C THR A 169 -55.52 -9.51 1.03
N GLY A 170 -55.57 -9.67 -0.29
CA GLY A 170 -54.55 -9.18 -1.20
C GLY A 170 -54.95 -7.82 -1.77
N GLN A 171 -53.95 -7.01 -2.10
CA GLN A 171 -54.04 -6.07 -3.21
C GLN A 171 -52.64 -5.71 -3.71
N SER A 172 -52.58 -5.47 -5.02
CA SER A 172 -51.42 -5.40 -5.89
C SER A 172 -50.94 -3.96 -6.10
N LEU A 173 -49.62 -3.83 -6.26
CA LEU A 173 -48.82 -2.86 -7.02
C LEU A 173 -49.00 -1.32 -6.81
N SER A 174 -47.82 -0.71 -6.70
CA SER A 174 -47.39 0.66 -7.11
C SER A 174 -47.28 1.73 -6.02
N GLY A 175 -46.08 2.33 -5.94
CA GLY A 175 -45.80 3.56 -5.20
C GLY A 175 -44.46 3.55 -4.44
N LEU A 176 -43.43 4.17 -5.03
CA LEU A 176 -42.22 4.64 -4.34
C LEU A 176 -42.61 5.53 -3.12
N PRO A 177 -41.77 5.62 -2.07
CA PRO A 177 -40.72 6.65 -2.12
C PRO A 177 -39.37 6.23 -1.53
N PHE A 178 -38.35 6.66 -2.28
CA PHE A 178 -37.08 7.18 -1.80
C PHE A 178 -37.15 7.71 -0.37
N ASN A 179 -36.38 7.13 0.55
CA ASN A 179 -35.94 7.82 1.76
C ASN A 179 -34.50 7.45 2.05
N SER A 180 -33.64 8.36 1.65
CA SER A 180 -32.24 8.49 2.03
C SER A 180 -32.10 8.61 3.54
N ARG A 181 -31.50 7.60 4.17
CA ARG A 181 -30.68 7.80 5.37
C ARG A 181 -29.31 7.20 5.12
N LEU A 182 -28.45 8.03 4.53
CA LEU A 182 -27.00 7.86 4.57
C LEU A 182 -26.55 7.97 6.03
N SER A 183 -26.43 6.83 6.72
CA SER A 183 -25.59 6.74 7.92
C SER A 183 -24.14 6.65 7.46
N LYS A 184 -23.40 7.73 7.68
CA LYS A 184 -21.94 7.78 7.55
C LYS A 184 -21.30 6.83 8.57
N SER A 185 -20.68 5.76 8.09
CA SER A 185 -19.38 5.32 8.61
C SER A 185 -18.58 4.68 7.47
N PRO A 186 -17.30 5.02 7.26
CA PRO A 186 -16.43 4.21 6.43
C PRO A 186 -16.20 2.87 7.15
N ASP A 187 -16.46 1.77 6.46
CA ASP A 187 -16.25 0.40 6.95
C ASP A 187 -14.75 0.15 7.21
N PRO A 188 -14.32 -0.26 8.43
CA PRO A 188 -12.92 -0.41 8.82
C PRO A 188 -12.16 -1.59 8.15
N LEU A 189 -12.78 -2.36 7.25
CA LEU A 189 -12.18 -3.53 6.59
C LEU A 189 -11.25 -3.23 5.40
N ARG A 190 -10.83 -1.98 5.18
CA ARG A 190 -10.16 -1.53 3.93
C ARG A 190 -8.71 -1.05 4.10
N PHE A 191 -8.07 -1.34 5.21
CA PHE A 191 -6.72 -0.84 5.48
C PHE A 191 -5.81 -1.98 5.92
N VAL A 192 -4.72 -2.16 5.15
CA VAL A 192 -3.49 -2.93 5.39
C VAL A 192 -3.64 -4.18 6.28
N HIS A 193 -3.45 -5.36 5.69
CA HIS A 193 -3.53 -6.68 6.34
C HIS A 193 -2.51 -6.91 7.48
N TRP A 194 -1.54 -6.00 7.67
CA TRP A 194 -0.63 -6.00 8.81
C TRP A 194 -1.28 -5.29 10.01
N ASN A 195 -2.00 -6.05 10.82
CA ASN A 195 -2.86 -5.55 11.90
C ASN A 195 -2.36 -5.95 13.31
N SER A 196 -1.19 -6.55 13.41
CA SER A 196 -0.57 -6.89 14.69
C SER A 196 0.94 -7.03 14.53
N PHE A 197 1.67 -6.86 15.62
CA PHE A 197 3.12 -7.08 15.64
C PHE A 197 3.59 -7.54 17.02
N THR A 198 4.71 -8.25 17.04
CA THR A 198 5.36 -8.65 18.29
C THR A 198 6.59 -7.81 18.55
N PHE A 199 6.65 -7.18 19.71
CA PHE A 199 7.82 -6.41 20.13
C PHE A 199 8.13 -6.66 21.59
N LYS A 200 9.41 -6.97 21.89
CA LYS A 200 9.89 -7.29 23.24
C LYS A 200 9.05 -8.36 23.97
N GLY A 201 8.54 -9.34 23.23
CA GLY A 201 7.74 -10.44 23.77
C GLY A 201 6.25 -10.14 23.96
N ASN A 202 5.80 -8.92 23.65
CA ASN A 202 4.40 -8.52 23.70
C ASN A 202 3.80 -8.48 22.29
N GLN A 203 2.59 -9.00 22.13
CA GLN A 203 1.82 -8.87 20.90
C GLN A 203 0.89 -7.65 20.99
N TYR A 204 1.04 -6.72 20.06
CA TYR A 204 0.21 -5.54 19.93
C TYR A 204 -0.74 -5.70 18.75
N ASP A 205 -1.98 -5.24 18.91
CA ASP A 205 -2.98 -5.23 17.86
C ASP A 205 -3.21 -3.80 17.37
N LEU A 206 -3.46 -3.66 16.07
CA LEU A 206 -3.67 -2.40 15.36
C LEU A 206 -5.02 -2.39 14.66
N VAL A 207 -5.77 -1.31 14.88
CA VAL A 207 -7.01 -1.00 14.16
C VAL A 207 -6.83 0.28 13.37
N TYR A 208 -6.69 0.16 12.06
CA TYR A 208 -6.52 1.31 11.16
C TYR A 208 -7.80 2.15 11.10
N ARG A 209 -7.63 3.47 11.22
CA ARG A 209 -8.74 4.43 11.21
C ARG A 209 -8.82 5.18 9.89
N GLN A 210 -7.70 5.72 9.42
CA GLN A 210 -7.64 6.49 8.17
C GLN A 210 -6.21 6.66 7.66
N ARG A 211 -6.06 7.04 6.39
CA ARG A 211 -4.79 7.56 5.85
C ARG A 211 -4.61 9.03 6.27
N LEU A 212 -3.37 9.42 6.60
CA LEU A 212 -3.06 10.78 7.07
C LEU A 212 -2.67 11.77 5.96
N THR A 213 -2.63 11.32 4.73
CA THR A 213 -2.21 12.13 3.58
C THR A 213 -3.05 11.81 2.36
N SER A 214 -3.30 12.82 1.53
CA SER A 214 -3.91 12.68 0.21
C SER A 214 -2.92 12.18 -0.85
N HIS A 215 -1.62 12.23 -0.55
CA HIS A 215 -0.54 11.72 -1.39
C HIS A 215 -0.46 10.21 -1.22
N LEU A 216 -0.92 9.49 -2.23
CA LEU A 216 -1.20 8.06 -2.13
C LEU A 216 0.07 7.19 -2.24
N GLU A 217 1.14 7.77 -2.77
CA GLU A 217 2.51 7.28 -2.69
C GLU A 217 3.06 7.24 -1.25
N LYS A 218 2.48 8.04 -0.34
CA LYS A 218 2.85 8.04 1.07
C LYS A 218 1.95 7.08 1.85
N THR A 219 2.53 5.96 2.26
CA THR A 219 1.89 4.90 3.07
C THR A 219 1.94 5.23 4.55
N VAL A 220 1.18 6.25 4.95
CA VAL A 220 1.11 6.76 6.35
C VAL A 220 -0.33 6.75 6.84
N PHE A 221 -0.59 6.03 7.92
CA PHE A 221 -1.94 5.74 8.42
C PHE A 221 -2.05 6.06 9.91
N LEU A 222 -3.21 6.58 10.32
CA LEU A 222 -3.63 6.66 11.71
C LEU A 222 -4.25 5.32 12.10
N ALA A 223 -3.79 4.74 13.21
CA ALA A 223 -4.33 3.53 13.79
C ALA A 223 -4.50 3.67 15.31
N ALA A 224 -5.36 2.83 15.87
CA ALA A 224 -5.42 2.58 17.30
C ALA A 224 -4.57 1.35 17.62
N MET A 225 -3.69 1.47 18.61
CA MET A 225 -2.86 0.37 19.09
C MET A 225 -3.32 -0.08 20.47
N SER A 226 -3.46 -1.39 20.65
CA SER A 226 -3.84 -2.02 21.92
C SER A 226 -2.87 -3.15 22.27
N LEU A 227 -2.83 -3.51 23.56
CA LEU A 227 -2.03 -4.62 24.08
C LEU A 227 -2.98 -5.63 24.73
N PRO A 228 -3.45 -6.66 24.00
CA PRO A 228 -4.46 -7.60 24.50
C PRO A 228 -4.07 -8.31 25.81
N SER A 229 -2.78 -8.50 26.05
CA SER A 229 -2.26 -9.16 27.25
C SER A 229 -2.34 -8.29 28.51
N ASP A 230 -2.54 -6.98 28.40
CA ASP A 230 -2.64 -6.06 29.54
C ASP A 230 -3.97 -5.30 29.49
N PRO A 231 -4.97 -5.68 30.32
CA PRO A 231 -6.27 -5.02 30.35
C PRO A 231 -6.21 -3.57 30.87
N ASN A 232 -5.10 -3.14 31.49
CA ASN A 232 -4.91 -1.76 31.92
C ASN A 232 -4.26 -0.89 30.83
N PHE A 233 -3.77 -1.50 29.75
CA PHE A 233 -3.23 -0.77 28.62
C PHE A 233 -4.36 -0.01 27.94
N ARG A 234 -4.30 1.31 28.02
CA ARG A 234 -5.23 2.17 27.30
C ARG A 234 -4.85 2.15 25.83
N GLU A 235 -5.84 1.92 24.97
CA GLU A 235 -5.66 2.10 23.53
C GLU A 235 -5.08 3.49 23.26
N ILE A 236 -4.04 3.55 22.43
CA ILE A 236 -3.39 4.81 22.04
C ILE A 236 -3.44 5.00 20.53
N GLU A 237 -3.55 6.26 20.10
CA GLU A 237 -3.44 6.61 18.69
C GLU A 237 -1.98 6.62 18.26
N VAL A 238 -1.71 5.90 17.17
CA VAL A 238 -0.38 5.76 16.56
C VAL A 238 -0.44 6.07 15.07
N VAL A 239 0.71 6.42 14.53
CA VAL A 239 0.94 6.45 13.09
C VAL A 239 1.67 5.18 12.68
N VAL A 240 1.14 4.50 11.68
CA VAL A 240 1.80 3.38 11.00
C VAL A 240 2.29 3.86 9.64
N LYS A 241 3.60 3.81 9.43
CA LYS A 241 4.25 4.17 8.18
C LYS A 241 4.94 2.94 7.57
N PHE A 242 4.80 2.78 6.27
CA PHE A 242 5.57 1.82 5.48
C PHE A 242 6.57 2.56 4.60
N ALA A 243 7.81 2.07 4.52
CA ALA A 243 8.88 2.71 3.75
C ALA A 243 9.85 1.69 3.15
N LEU A 244 10.49 2.04 2.03
CA LEU A 244 11.52 1.20 1.41
C LEU A 244 12.82 1.16 2.23
N ARG A 245 13.10 2.26 2.92
CA ARG A 245 14.26 2.43 3.80
C ARG A 245 13.88 3.36 4.94
N TYR A 246 14.56 3.26 6.07
CA TYR A 246 14.25 4.10 7.21
C TYR A 246 15.48 4.44 8.06
N GLY A 247 15.66 5.72 8.37
CA GLY A 247 16.71 6.22 9.26
C GLY A 247 16.35 6.06 10.73
N GLU A 248 16.23 4.81 11.20
CA GLU A 248 15.81 4.48 12.57
C GLU A 248 16.69 5.18 13.64
N ALA A 249 18.02 5.13 13.48
CA ALA A 249 18.96 5.68 14.47
C ALA A 249 18.75 7.19 14.70
N GLY A 250 18.58 7.96 13.62
CA GLY A 250 18.33 9.40 13.73
C GLY A 250 16.94 9.73 14.27
N HIS A 251 15.93 8.91 13.95
CA HIS A 251 14.61 9.06 14.52
C HIS A 251 14.63 8.83 16.04
N HIS A 252 15.18 7.71 16.53
CA HIS A 252 15.27 7.47 17.98
C HIS A 252 16.03 8.58 18.70
N LEU A 253 17.16 9.02 18.14
CA LEU A 253 17.97 10.10 18.72
C LEU A 253 17.15 11.39 18.88
N LEU A 254 16.38 11.78 17.85
CA LEU A 254 15.53 12.97 17.94
C LEU A 254 14.29 12.76 18.81
N ALA A 255 13.75 11.54 18.87
CA ALA A 255 12.63 11.23 19.74
C ALA A 255 13.01 11.35 21.22
N GLU A 256 14.19 10.85 21.60
CA GLU A 256 14.77 11.00 22.94
C GLU A 256 15.02 12.48 23.30
N ALA A 257 15.46 13.27 22.33
CA ALA A 257 15.63 14.72 22.47
C ALA A 257 14.31 15.52 22.42
N GLY A 258 13.17 14.88 22.16
CA GLY A 258 11.85 15.51 22.10
C GLY A 258 11.56 16.27 20.80
N PHE A 259 12.28 15.98 19.72
CA PHE A 259 12.15 16.58 18.39
C PHE A 259 11.56 15.64 17.34
N ALA A 260 11.18 14.41 17.69
CA ALA A 260 10.49 13.47 16.81
C ALA A 260 9.46 12.65 17.58
N PRO A 261 8.48 12.01 16.91
CA PRO A 261 7.55 11.10 17.56
C PRO A 261 8.29 9.92 18.21
N ARG A 262 7.82 9.43 19.36
CA ARG A 262 8.39 8.20 19.94
C ARG A 262 8.04 7.01 19.04
N ILE A 263 9.03 6.17 18.75
CA ILE A 263 8.85 4.89 18.05
C ILE A 263 8.37 3.81 19.04
N HIS A 264 7.31 3.10 18.69
CA HIS A 264 6.84 1.88 19.36
C HIS A 264 7.38 0.61 18.68
N TYR A 265 7.53 0.64 17.35
CA TYR A 265 8.09 -0.42 16.55
C TYR A 265 8.76 0.14 15.30
N CYS A 266 9.95 -0.37 14.97
CA CYS A 266 10.62 -0.12 13.70
C CYS A 266 11.31 -1.41 13.28
N GLY A 267 10.99 -1.92 12.09
CA GLY A 267 11.60 -3.14 11.60
C GLY A 267 11.23 -3.42 10.16
N PHE A 268 12.11 -4.15 9.48
CA PHE A 268 11.81 -4.67 8.15
C PHE A 268 10.92 -5.90 8.27
N GLU A 269 9.72 -5.83 7.68
CA GLU A 269 8.75 -6.91 7.70
C GLU A 269 8.85 -7.70 6.38
N GLU A 270 9.41 -8.91 6.44
CA GLU A 270 9.63 -9.75 5.25
C GLU A 270 8.33 -10.09 4.52
N SER A 271 7.23 -10.29 5.25
CA SER A 271 5.92 -10.60 4.66
C SER A 271 5.36 -9.46 3.80
N ILE A 272 5.83 -8.23 4.03
CA ILE A 272 5.43 -7.03 3.28
C ILE A 272 6.54 -6.62 2.30
N GLY A 273 7.80 -6.89 2.63
CA GLY A 273 8.98 -6.41 1.91
C GLY A 273 9.26 -4.92 2.13
N LEU A 274 8.82 -4.36 3.25
CA LEU A 274 8.99 -2.94 3.60
C LEU A 274 9.39 -2.78 5.07
N TRP A 275 10.00 -1.64 5.38
CA TRP A 275 10.09 -1.17 6.76
C TRP A 275 8.71 -0.76 7.25
N VAL A 276 8.35 -1.22 8.44
CA VAL A 276 7.14 -0.81 9.15
C VAL A 276 7.54 -0.03 10.38
N ILE A 277 6.94 1.15 10.54
CA ILE A 277 7.23 2.07 11.62
C ILE A 277 5.92 2.40 12.31
N VAL A 278 5.80 2.02 13.58
CA VAL A 278 4.70 2.41 14.46
C VAL A 278 5.25 3.46 15.43
N MET A 279 4.67 4.66 15.40
CA MET A 279 5.14 5.80 16.19
C MET A 279 3.97 6.59 16.78
N ASP A 280 4.22 7.45 17.77
CA ASP A 280 3.18 8.30 18.35
C ASP A 280 2.46 9.14 17.27
N TYR A 281 1.14 9.29 17.40
CA TYR A 281 0.42 10.32 16.66
C TYR A 281 0.68 11.69 17.28
N ILE A 282 1.12 12.63 16.46
CA ILE A 282 1.41 14.00 16.89
C ILE A 282 0.25 14.92 16.51
N GLN A 283 -0.36 15.52 17.52
CA GLN A 283 -1.33 16.59 17.32
C GLN A 283 -0.60 17.90 17.03
N GLY A 284 -0.79 18.42 15.82
CA GLY A 284 -0.15 19.64 15.37
C GLY A 284 -0.46 19.96 13.91
N THR A 285 0.14 21.03 13.42
CA THR A 285 -0.01 21.48 12.03
C THR A 285 1.28 21.25 11.28
N VAL A 286 1.17 20.71 10.06
CA VAL A 286 2.31 20.64 9.14
C VAL A 286 2.73 22.07 8.81
N CYS A 287 4.02 22.33 8.89
CA CYS A 287 4.57 23.64 8.57
C CYS A 287 4.27 23.99 7.12
N ASN A 288 3.65 25.16 6.92
CA ASN A 288 3.30 25.70 5.60
C ASN A 288 3.65 27.20 5.50
N ARG A 289 4.44 27.69 6.46
CA ARG A 289 4.86 29.09 6.60
C ARG A 289 6.33 29.15 6.98
N LYS A 290 6.90 30.35 6.90
CA LYS A 290 8.20 30.59 7.51
C LYS A 290 8.12 30.37 9.02
N LEU A 291 9.16 29.73 9.56
CA LEU A 291 9.30 29.52 10.99
C LEU A 291 9.56 30.86 11.70
N ILE A 292 9.02 31.02 12.90
CA ILE A 292 9.39 32.14 13.77
C ILE A 292 10.73 31.84 14.45
N GLU A 293 11.41 32.87 14.99
CA GLU A 293 12.77 32.73 15.53
C GLU A 293 12.90 31.58 16.52
N HIS A 294 11.98 31.47 17.48
CA HIS A 294 11.98 30.38 18.45
C HIS A 294 11.84 28.99 17.82
N GLU A 295 11.00 28.84 16.79
CA GLU A 295 10.85 27.57 16.07
C GLU A 295 12.12 27.25 15.25
N LYS A 296 12.78 28.27 14.69
CA LYS A 296 14.07 28.09 14.01
C LYS A 296 15.16 27.64 14.97
N ASP A 297 15.20 28.18 16.18
CA ASP A 297 16.17 27.77 17.21
C ASP A 297 15.95 26.31 17.62
N LEU A 298 14.69 25.89 17.78
CA LEU A 298 14.33 24.50 18.07
C LEU A 298 14.71 23.57 16.92
N LEU A 299 14.37 23.93 15.67
CA LEU A 299 14.73 23.15 14.50
C LEU A 299 16.26 23.04 14.33
N SER A 300 16.97 24.16 14.53
CA SER A 300 18.44 24.19 14.49
C SER A 300 19.05 23.30 15.55
N SER A 301 18.45 23.26 16.75
CA SER A 301 18.87 22.36 17.82
C SER A 301 18.66 20.90 17.45
N ALA A 302 17.53 20.54 16.82
CA ALA A 302 17.27 19.19 16.34
C ALA A 302 18.31 18.75 15.29
N ILE A 303 18.58 19.59 14.28
CA ILE A 303 19.56 19.28 13.23
C ILE A 303 20.97 19.18 13.80
N ARG A 304 21.35 20.07 14.75
CA ARG A 304 22.64 19.99 15.44
C ARG A 304 22.80 18.67 16.20
N THR A 305 21.76 18.21 16.90
CA THR A 305 21.78 16.91 17.61
C THR A 305 22.10 15.74 16.66
N LEU A 306 21.54 15.73 15.44
CA LEU A 306 21.91 14.74 14.43
C LEU A 306 23.37 14.88 14.00
N HIS A 307 23.81 16.10 13.65
CA HIS A 307 25.15 16.35 13.12
C HIS A 307 26.25 16.02 14.13
N GLU A 308 26.05 16.32 15.41
CA GLU A 308 26.97 15.95 16.51
C GLU A 308 27.12 14.43 16.68
N ASN A 309 26.14 13.66 16.19
CA ASN A 309 26.15 12.19 16.18
C ASN A 309 26.50 11.60 14.79
N ASN A 310 27.08 12.41 13.90
CA ASN A 310 27.45 12.02 12.52
C ASN A 310 26.27 11.54 11.68
N LEU A 311 25.08 12.06 11.94
CA LEU A 311 23.86 11.80 11.18
C LEU A 311 23.42 13.06 10.44
N VAL A 312 22.79 12.88 9.28
CA VAL A 312 22.09 13.94 8.54
C VAL A 312 20.61 13.60 8.44
N PHE A 313 19.76 14.61 8.31
CA PHE A 313 18.33 14.41 8.11
C PHE A 313 18.01 14.17 6.63
N GLY A 314 18.60 14.98 5.74
CA GLY A 314 18.63 14.77 4.30
C GLY A 314 17.41 15.27 3.53
N ASP A 315 16.22 15.25 4.13
CA ASP A 315 14.98 15.75 3.51
C ASP A 315 14.35 16.94 4.26
N LEU A 316 15.16 17.90 4.71
CA LEU A 316 14.65 18.99 5.53
C LEU A 316 13.78 19.96 4.70
N ARG A 317 12.47 19.88 4.87
CA ARG A 317 11.47 20.71 4.17
C ARG A 317 10.25 20.93 5.06
N GLU A 318 9.48 21.96 4.76
CA GLU A 318 8.26 22.36 5.48
C GLU A 318 7.29 21.19 5.68
N PRO A 319 7.01 20.30 4.69
CA PRO A 319 6.11 19.17 4.88
C PRO A 319 6.60 18.12 5.90
N ASN A 320 7.88 18.12 6.23
CA ASN A 320 8.52 17.19 7.15
C ASN A 320 8.70 17.80 8.55
N VAL A 321 8.14 18.99 8.79
CA VAL A 321 8.11 19.67 10.09
C VAL A 321 6.67 19.82 10.56
N ILE A 322 6.36 19.31 11.75
CA ILE A 322 5.08 19.51 12.43
C ILE A 322 5.30 20.48 13.60
N ILE A 323 4.47 21.52 13.68
CA ILE A 323 4.38 22.39 14.83
C ILE A 323 3.30 21.85 15.76
N THR A 324 3.72 21.32 16.90
CA THR A 324 2.81 20.68 17.87
C THR A 324 1.92 21.71 18.57
N GLU A 325 0.70 21.32 18.90
CA GLU A 325 -0.19 22.11 19.76
C GLU A 325 -0.31 21.46 21.15
N PRO A 326 -0.48 22.24 22.24
CA PRO A 326 -0.56 23.70 22.32
C PRO A 326 0.80 24.40 22.48
N ASN A 327 1.90 23.64 22.60
CA ASN A 327 3.20 24.16 23.05
C ASN A 327 4.11 24.71 21.93
N SER A 328 3.65 24.72 20.67
CA SER A 328 4.41 25.18 19.50
C SER A 328 5.82 24.59 19.37
N LYS A 329 6.04 23.34 19.84
CA LYS A 329 7.31 22.64 19.62
C LYS A 329 7.45 22.20 18.17
N VAL A 330 8.70 22.12 17.72
CA VAL A 330 9.07 21.56 16.42
C VAL A 330 9.24 20.05 16.54
N CYS A 331 8.57 19.31 15.66
CA CYS A 331 8.66 17.87 15.55
C CYS A 331 8.98 17.48 14.10
N LEU A 332 10.11 16.80 13.89
CA LEU A 332 10.54 16.28 12.59
C LEU A 332 9.90 14.92 12.33
N VAL A 333 9.48 14.71 11.09
CA VAL A 333 8.91 13.45 10.58
C VAL A 333 9.54 13.12 9.23
N ASP A 334 9.35 11.89 8.74
CA ASP A 334 9.86 11.44 7.43
C ASP A 334 11.39 11.22 7.37
N PHE A 335 11.87 10.26 8.18
CA PHE A 335 13.29 9.92 8.32
C PHE A 335 13.85 8.99 7.23
N GLU A 336 13.21 8.86 6.07
CA GLU A 336 13.65 7.91 5.04
C GLU A 336 15.03 8.23 4.44
N TRP A 337 15.46 9.49 4.51
CA TRP A 337 16.74 9.95 3.99
C TRP A 337 17.74 10.24 5.11
N CYS A 338 17.35 9.99 6.35
CA CYS A 338 18.20 10.17 7.50
C CYS A 338 19.20 9.02 7.62
N GLY A 339 20.46 9.32 7.94
CA GLY A 339 21.49 8.32 8.08
C GLY A 339 22.88 8.92 8.26
N PRO A 340 23.94 8.07 8.26
CA PRO A 340 25.31 8.52 8.51
C PRO A 340 25.80 9.51 7.44
N CYS A 341 26.41 10.61 7.87
CA CYS A 341 27.07 11.56 6.96
C CYS A 341 28.55 11.22 6.70
N ILE A 342 29.09 10.25 7.45
CA ILE A 342 30.42 9.67 7.25
C ILE A 342 30.33 8.15 7.14
N ASP A 343 31.34 7.53 6.55
CA ASP A 343 31.42 6.06 6.54
C ASP A 343 31.77 5.59 7.95
N ILE A 344 30.93 4.76 8.53
CA ILE A 344 31.20 4.11 9.81
C ILE A 344 32.05 2.87 9.52
N LYS A 345 33.23 2.82 10.14
CA LYS A 345 34.24 1.77 9.91
C LYS A 345 34.52 0.95 11.16
N GLU A 346 34.74 -0.34 10.97
CA GLU A 346 35.38 -1.23 11.94
C GLU A 346 36.73 -1.66 11.38
N GLY A 347 37.81 -1.07 11.89
CA GLY A 347 39.13 -1.15 11.26
C GLY A 347 39.12 -0.51 9.87
N ASP A 348 39.60 -1.26 8.86
CA ASP A 348 39.62 -0.78 7.46
C ASP A 348 38.29 -1.01 6.71
N ARG A 349 37.33 -1.73 7.30
CA ARG A 349 36.07 -2.11 6.65
C ARG A 349 34.98 -1.09 6.96
N VAL A 350 34.31 -0.59 5.91
CA VAL A 350 33.06 0.17 6.05
C VAL A 350 31.94 -0.80 6.43
N VAL A 351 31.38 -0.61 7.63
CA VAL A 351 30.25 -1.40 8.14
C VAL A 351 28.91 -0.73 7.84
N GLN A 352 28.90 0.60 7.80
CA GLN A 352 27.75 1.37 7.36
C GLN A 352 28.23 2.55 6.51
N PRO A 353 27.91 2.58 5.21
CA PRO A 353 28.33 3.67 4.34
C PRO A 353 27.53 4.95 4.63
N GLN A 354 28.06 6.07 4.15
CA GLN A 354 27.32 7.33 4.08
C GLN A 354 25.98 7.16 3.38
N VAL A 355 24.94 7.81 3.91
CA VAL A 355 23.61 7.82 3.32
C VAL A 355 23.61 8.61 2.01
N ARG A 356 22.81 8.14 1.04
CA ARG A 356 22.73 8.70 -0.31
C ARG A 356 21.29 9.04 -0.68
N TYR A 357 21.13 10.08 -1.50
CA TYR A 357 19.86 10.32 -2.17
C TYR A 357 19.52 9.17 -3.11
N PRO A 358 18.25 8.83 -3.26
CA PRO A 358 17.86 7.74 -4.13
C PRO A 358 18.17 8.10 -5.60
N ALA A 359 18.41 7.09 -6.44
CA ALA A 359 18.78 7.29 -7.83
C ALA A 359 17.64 7.93 -8.66
N ASP A 360 16.40 7.82 -8.20
CA ASP A 360 15.20 8.38 -8.79
C ASP A 360 14.78 9.74 -8.19
N ILE A 361 15.64 10.38 -7.37
CA ILE A 361 15.35 11.72 -6.82
C ILE A 361 14.94 12.70 -7.94
N SER A 362 13.85 13.40 -7.69
CA SER A 362 13.30 14.37 -8.64
C SER A 362 14.18 15.62 -8.69
N MET A 363 14.73 15.90 -9.87
CA MET A 363 15.63 17.04 -10.13
C MET A 363 14.96 18.14 -10.97
N GLY A 364 13.63 18.29 -10.84
CA GLY A 364 12.85 19.18 -11.70
C GLY A 364 13.19 20.67 -11.55
N HIS A 365 13.00 21.43 -12.63
CA HIS A 365 13.12 22.88 -12.65
C HIS A 365 12.02 23.52 -11.77
N GLY A 366 12.32 23.73 -10.49
CA GLY A 366 11.37 24.24 -9.50
C GLY A 366 11.65 23.80 -8.06
N MET A 367 12.50 22.78 -7.87
CA MET A 367 12.94 22.38 -6.54
C MET A 367 14.17 23.19 -6.13
N ASP A 368 14.06 24.00 -5.07
CA ASP A 368 15.19 24.70 -4.43
C ASP A 368 16.04 23.72 -3.60
N TRP A 369 16.68 22.79 -4.32
CA TRP A 369 17.63 21.83 -3.76
C TRP A 369 18.94 22.52 -3.37
N ALA A 370 19.56 22.03 -2.29
CA ALA A 370 20.89 22.46 -1.91
C ALA A 370 21.93 22.16 -3.01
N PRO A 371 22.95 23.00 -3.20
CA PRO A 371 24.07 22.67 -4.07
C PRO A 371 24.69 21.32 -3.67
N GLY A 372 24.88 20.42 -4.63
CA GLY A 372 25.46 19.09 -4.39
C GLY A 372 24.43 17.95 -4.30
N VAL A 373 23.14 18.27 -4.13
CA VAL A 373 22.04 17.29 -4.22
C VAL A 373 21.98 16.70 -5.63
N GLY A 374 21.83 15.38 -5.70
CA GLY A 374 21.69 14.69 -6.98
C GLY A 374 21.50 13.19 -6.79
N ARG A 375 21.16 12.52 -7.90
CA ARG A 375 20.93 11.08 -7.95
C ARG A 375 22.16 10.31 -7.46
N ASP A 376 21.95 9.43 -6.49
CA ASP A 376 22.99 8.61 -5.85
C ASP A 376 24.16 9.40 -5.22
N ARG A 377 23.97 10.70 -4.99
CA ARG A 377 24.94 11.54 -4.30
C ARG A 377 24.80 11.36 -2.80
N VAL A 378 25.92 11.46 -2.09
CA VAL A 378 25.97 11.45 -0.63
C VAL A 378 25.15 12.61 -0.08
N ILE A 379 24.45 12.38 1.01
CA ILE A 379 23.74 13.42 1.76
C ILE A 379 24.72 13.97 2.80
N THR A 380 24.94 15.28 2.79
CA THR A 380 25.91 15.93 3.67
C THR A 380 25.22 16.89 4.63
N THR A 381 25.95 17.31 5.67
CA THR A 381 25.50 18.30 6.65
C THR A 381 25.16 19.64 6.02
N GLU A 382 25.86 20.01 4.94
CA GLU A 382 25.62 21.25 4.19
C GLU A 382 24.25 21.27 3.53
N HIS A 383 23.71 20.11 3.13
CA HIS A 383 22.36 20.04 2.57
C HIS A 383 21.30 20.42 3.63
N ASP A 384 21.44 19.90 4.85
CA ASP A 384 20.55 20.26 5.96
C ASP A 384 20.71 21.74 6.33
N ILE A 385 21.95 22.25 6.43
CA ILE A 385 22.24 23.66 6.75
C ILE A 385 21.63 24.60 5.68
N TYR A 386 21.78 24.25 4.40
CA TYR A 386 21.18 25.01 3.31
C TYR A 386 19.67 25.07 3.47
N ARG A 387 19.01 23.93 3.68
CA ARG A 387 17.56 23.87 3.84
C ARG A 387 17.08 24.63 5.08
N LEU A 388 17.81 24.51 6.20
CA LEU A 388 17.51 25.26 7.42
C LEU A 388 17.53 26.78 7.18
N SER A 389 18.47 27.29 6.36
CA SER A 389 18.53 28.71 6.01
C SER A 389 17.36 29.21 5.16
N LYS A 390 16.58 28.30 4.54
CA LYS A 390 15.44 28.62 3.67
C LYS A 390 14.10 28.61 4.40
N MET A 391 14.03 28.05 5.60
CA MET A 391 12.79 27.84 6.38
C MET A 391 12.43 29.01 7.29
#